data_AF-A0A161MQY7-F1
#
_entry.id   AF-A0A161MQY7-F1
#
_cell.length_a   1.000
_cell.length_b   1.000
_cell.length_c   1.000
_cell.angle_alpha   90.00
_cell.angle_beta   90.00
_cell.angle_gamma   90.00
#
_symmetry.space_group_name_H-M   'P 1'
#
loop_
_entity.id
_entity.type
_entity.pdbx_description
1 polymer ?
#
loop_
_entity_poly.entity_id
_entity_poly.type
_entity_poly.pdbx_seq_one_letter_code
_entity_poly.pdbx_strand_id
1 'polypeptide(L)'
;VGVFSRCTRLNGANNCAIFAMDGLATDPSVFPTFWKLTLVLFAMGLTIMTFSTMTALLSCCVQSINKKSIFTTTGAIQSLAGIFYILGIIMYAAGWGTPRVVRLCGVEAHPFYLADCSIGWSVYCAMGGTILTLVTASLSVAAEKATSSDKVGRHVEKGETLVCLL
;
A
#
# COMPACT_ATOMS: atom_id res chain seq x y z
N VAL A 1 -7.94 8.30 -16.03
CA VAL A 1 -6.65 7.65 -16.42
C VAL A 1 -6.12 6.87 -15.22
N GLY A 2 -5.46 5.73 -15.41
CA GLY A 2 -4.84 4.95 -14.32
C GLY A 2 -3.31 4.96 -14.41
N VAL A 3 -2.63 4.41 -13.38
CA VAL A 3 -1.15 4.35 -13.28
C VAL A 3 -0.53 3.55 -14.43
N PHE A 4 -1.12 2.38 -14.76
CA PHE A 4 -0.59 1.44 -15.74
C PHE A 4 -1.32 1.48 -17.08
N SER A 5 -2.59 1.88 -17.07
CA SER A 5 -3.48 1.83 -18.24
C SER A 5 -4.20 3.15 -18.45
N ARG A 6 -4.38 3.51 -19.72
CA ARG A 6 -5.33 4.53 -20.16
C ARG A 6 -6.51 3.89 -20.84
N CYS A 7 -7.67 4.50 -20.70
CA CYS A 7 -8.84 4.21 -21.52
C CYS A 7 -9.38 5.53 -22.05
N THR A 8 -9.61 5.59 -23.36
CA THR A 8 -10.19 6.73 -24.06
C THR A 8 -11.39 6.27 -24.85
N ARG A 9 -12.47 7.05 -24.85
CA ARG A 9 -13.66 6.72 -25.63
C ARG A 9 -13.52 7.30 -27.04
N LEU A 10 -13.46 6.44 -28.05
CA LEU A 10 -13.33 6.83 -29.45
C LEU A 10 -14.49 6.18 -30.23
N ASN A 11 -15.28 6.97 -30.96
CA ASN A 11 -16.41 6.49 -31.77
C ASN A 11 -17.40 5.58 -30.99
N GLY A 12 -17.70 5.94 -29.75
CA GLY A 12 -18.62 5.17 -28.89
C GLY A 12 -18.02 3.94 -28.21
N ALA A 13 -16.85 3.47 -28.65
CA ALA A 13 -16.12 2.33 -28.07
C ALA A 13 -15.01 2.77 -27.10
N ASN A 14 -14.80 1.99 -26.05
CA ASN A 14 -13.72 2.22 -25.08
C ASN A 14 -12.43 1.58 -25.61
N ASN A 15 -11.45 2.40 -25.94
CA ASN A 15 -10.12 1.96 -26.35
C ASN A 15 -9.17 2.07 -25.16
N CYS A 16 -8.74 0.93 -24.64
CA CYS A 16 -7.81 0.85 -23.53
C CYS A 16 -6.42 0.41 -24.00
N ALA A 17 -5.38 1.07 -23.51
CA ALA A 17 -3.99 0.76 -23.81
C ALA A 17 -3.13 0.87 -22.55
N ILE A 18 -2.11 0.03 -22.45
CA ILE A 18 -1.13 0.06 -21.37
C ILE A 18 -0.03 1.08 -21.69
N PHE A 19 0.50 1.74 -20.66
CA PHE A 19 1.64 2.65 -20.80
C PHE A 19 2.97 1.92 -20.80
N ALA A 20 3.07 0.82 -20.04
CA ALA A 20 4.31 0.11 -19.80
C ALA A 20 4.49 -1.07 -20.77
N MET A 21 4.71 -0.78 -22.05
CA MET A 21 4.94 -1.81 -23.07
C MET A 21 6.20 -2.64 -22.77
N ASP A 22 7.24 -1.99 -22.22
CA ASP A 22 8.51 -2.61 -21.81
C ASP A 22 8.69 -2.59 -20.28
N GLY A 23 7.59 -2.55 -19.52
CA GLY A 23 7.63 -2.45 -18.06
C GLY A 23 8.27 -1.15 -17.57
N LEU A 24 9.10 -1.22 -16.52
CA LEU A 24 9.80 -0.06 -15.94
C LEU A 24 10.86 0.56 -16.89
N ALA A 25 11.31 -0.17 -17.91
CA ALA A 25 12.28 0.29 -18.90
C ALA A 25 11.66 1.22 -19.97
N THR A 26 10.33 1.26 -20.07
CA THR A 26 9.61 2.12 -21.02
C THR A 26 10.05 3.58 -20.90
N ASP A 27 10.20 4.30 -22.01
CA ASP A 27 10.68 5.69 -22.01
C ASP A 27 9.84 6.63 -21.10
N PRO A 28 10.48 7.52 -20.30
CA PRO A 28 9.78 8.46 -19.41
C PRO A 28 8.77 9.40 -20.09
N SER A 29 8.94 9.66 -21.39
CA SER A 29 7.98 10.45 -22.17
C SER A 29 6.66 9.74 -22.41
N VAL A 30 6.67 8.40 -22.43
CA VAL A 30 5.48 7.55 -22.61
C VAL A 30 4.93 7.09 -21.27
N PHE A 31 5.82 6.66 -20.37
CA PHE A 31 5.49 6.22 -19.02
C PHE A 31 6.18 7.11 -17.97
N PRO A 32 5.47 8.10 -17.40
CA PRO A 32 6.08 9.08 -16.51
C PRO A 32 6.79 8.46 -15.30
N THR A 33 7.96 8.99 -14.96
CA THR A 33 8.77 8.52 -13.83
C THR A 33 8.01 8.53 -12.51
N PHE A 34 7.16 9.53 -12.28
CA PHE A 34 6.31 9.60 -11.09
C PHE A 34 5.38 8.38 -10.96
N TRP A 35 4.80 7.91 -12.07
CA TRP A 35 3.94 6.73 -12.05
C TRP A 35 4.73 5.42 -11.94
N LYS A 36 5.97 5.37 -12.47
CA LYS A 36 6.90 4.27 -12.20
C LYS A 36 7.19 4.15 -10.70
N LEU A 37 7.50 5.28 -10.05
CA LEU A 37 7.74 5.33 -8.61
C LEU A 37 6.50 4.91 -7.82
N THR A 38 5.31 5.39 -8.21
CA THR A 38 4.04 4.92 -7.64
C THR A 38 3.92 3.39 -7.69
N LEU A 39 4.20 2.76 -8.84
CA LEU A 39 4.12 1.30 -8.97
C LEU A 39 5.09 0.59 -8.01
N VAL A 40 6.34 1.05 -7.96
CA VAL A 40 7.37 0.44 -7.11
C VAL A 40 6.99 0.60 -5.63
N LEU A 41 6.53 1.77 -5.21
CA LEU A 41 6.08 2.04 -3.84
C LEU A 41 4.91 1.15 -3.43
N PHE A 42 3.87 1.04 -4.28
CA PHE A 42 2.75 0.14 -4.00
C PHE A 42 3.17 -1.33 -3.97
N ALA A 43 4.05 -1.77 -4.88
CA ALA A 43 4.55 -3.14 -4.90
C ALA A 43 5.35 -3.49 -3.64
N MET A 44 6.22 -2.57 -3.18
CA MET A 44 6.95 -2.73 -1.92
C MET A 44 5.99 -2.80 -0.72
N GLY A 45 5.04 -1.87 -0.63
CA GLY A 45 4.04 -1.87 0.45
C GLY A 45 3.21 -3.15 0.46
N LEU A 46 2.78 -3.65 -0.70
CA LEU A 46 2.02 -4.90 -0.82
C LEU A 46 2.83 -6.10 -0.37
N THR A 47 4.09 -6.21 -0.79
CA THR A 47 4.99 -7.30 -0.40
C THR A 47 5.17 -7.34 1.13
N ILE A 48 5.35 -6.15 1.72
CA ILE A 48 5.47 -5.99 3.17
C ILE A 48 4.19 -6.42 3.89
N MET A 49 3.02 -6.00 3.40
CA MET A 49 1.73 -6.41 3.97
C MET A 49 1.48 -7.91 3.86
N THR A 50 1.80 -8.53 2.73
CA THR A 50 1.70 -9.98 2.55
C THR A 50 2.61 -10.73 3.54
N PHE A 51 3.82 -10.24 3.76
CA PHE A 51 4.69 -10.83 4.78
C PHE A 51 4.13 -10.67 6.20
N SER A 52 3.54 -9.51 6.50
CA SER A 52 2.88 -9.27 7.80
C SER A 52 1.67 -10.18 8.02
N THR A 53 0.84 -10.41 6.99
CA THR A 53 -0.32 -11.30 7.11
C THR A 53 0.12 -12.76 7.26
N MET A 54 1.12 -13.21 6.53
CA MET A 54 1.71 -14.54 6.71
C MET A 54 2.26 -14.73 8.12
N THR A 55 2.95 -13.72 8.65
CA THR A 55 3.47 -13.75 10.02
C THR A 55 2.32 -13.80 11.05
N ALA A 56 1.24 -13.06 10.83
CA ALA A 56 0.05 -13.11 11.69
C ALA A 56 -0.62 -14.50 11.68
N LEU A 57 -0.76 -15.12 10.50
CA LEU A 57 -1.30 -16.49 10.38
C LEU A 57 -0.41 -17.52 11.10
N LEU A 58 0.92 -17.40 10.94
CA LEU A 58 1.87 -18.27 11.64
C LEU A 58 1.85 -18.03 13.16
N SER A 59 1.56 -16.81 13.61
CA SER A 59 1.44 -16.47 15.04
C SER A 59 0.27 -17.20 15.72
N CYS A 60 -0.79 -17.53 14.97
CA CYS A 60 -1.89 -18.36 15.47
C CYS A 60 -1.45 -19.82 15.77
N CYS A 61 -0.39 -20.31 15.12
CA CYS A 61 0.11 -21.67 15.28
C CYS A 61 1.39 -21.76 16.12
N VAL A 62 2.21 -20.70 16.14
CA VAL A 62 3.50 -20.62 16.85
C VAL A 62 3.62 -19.24 17.50
N GLN A 63 3.34 -19.17 18.79
CA GLN A 63 3.27 -17.90 19.54
C GLN A 63 4.64 -17.28 19.86
N SER A 64 5.74 -17.95 19.49
CA SER A 64 7.11 -17.52 19.82
C SER A 64 8.10 -17.87 18.72
N ILE A 65 8.59 -16.85 18.01
CA ILE A 65 9.81 -16.91 17.21
C ILE A 65 10.74 -15.82 17.78
N ASN A 66 11.90 -16.23 18.29
CA ASN A 66 13.04 -15.35 18.63
C ASN A 66 12.91 -14.32 19.77
N LYS A 67 12.24 -14.62 20.90
CA LYS A 67 12.36 -13.87 22.17
C LYS A 67 12.05 -12.34 22.11
N LYS A 68 11.52 -11.83 21.00
CA LYS A 68 10.88 -10.52 20.84
C LYS A 68 9.47 -10.74 20.33
N SER A 69 8.50 -10.00 20.84
CA SER A 69 7.09 -10.19 20.49
C SER A 69 6.88 -10.05 18.98
N ILE A 70 6.25 -11.06 18.37
CA ILE A 70 5.88 -11.07 16.95
C ILE A 70 4.98 -9.86 16.63
N PHE A 71 4.21 -9.39 17.62
CA PHE A 71 3.31 -8.24 17.51
C PHE A 71 4.01 -6.87 17.42
N THR A 72 5.16 -6.67 18.06
CA THR A 72 5.96 -5.43 17.94
C THR A 72 6.49 -5.27 16.52
N THR A 73 6.89 -6.39 15.92
CA THR A 73 7.51 -6.39 14.59
C THR A 73 6.47 -6.21 13.50
N THR A 74 5.28 -6.83 13.61
CA THR A 74 4.22 -6.67 12.61
C THR A 74 3.60 -5.27 12.59
N GLY A 75 3.42 -4.63 13.75
CA GLY A 75 2.89 -3.25 13.82
C GLY A 75 3.81 -2.22 13.14
N ALA A 76 5.12 -2.29 13.38
CA ALA A 76 6.10 -1.42 12.74
C ALA A 76 6.24 -1.68 11.23
N ILE A 77 6.12 -2.93 10.80
CA ILE A 77 6.17 -3.32 9.39
C ILE A 77 4.91 -2.83 8.65
N GLN A 78 3.73 -2.91 9.27
CA GLN A 78 2.48 -2.39 8.70
C GLN A 78 2.48 -0.87 8.57
N SER A 79 3.03 -0.14 9.56
CA SER A 79 3.13 1.33 9.47
C SER A 79 4.08 1.76 8.33
N LEU A 80 5.20 1.04 8.13
CA LEU A 80 6.10 1.25 7.01
C LEU A 80 5.41 1.02 5.66
N ALA A 81 4.61 -0.06 5.53
CA ALA A 81 3.81 -0.30 4.32
C ALA A 81 2.79 0.83 4.07
N GLY A 82 2.13 1.32 5.13
CA GLY A 82 1.23 2.46 5.05
C GLY A 82 1.91 3.73 4.53
N ILE A 83 3.14 4.01 4.96
CA ILE A 83 3.94 5.14 4.44
C ILE A 83 4.19 4.99 2.94
N PHE A 84 4.57 3.79 2.47
CA PHE A 84 4.77 3.56 1.04
C PHE A 84 3.49 3.76 0.23
N TYR A 85 2.33 3.34 0.75
CA TYR A 85 1.06 3.59 0.08
C TYR A 85 0.71 5.08 0.01
N ILE A 86 0.90 5.83 1.09
CA ILE A 86 0.69 7.29 1.10
C ILE A 86 1.59 7.97 0.08
N LEU A 87 2.89 7.65 0.09
CA LEU A 87 3.84 8.19 -0.88
C LEU A 87 3.46 7.80 -2.32
N GLY A 88 2.99 6.58 -2.54
CA GLY A 88 2.50 6.11 -3.84
C GLY A 88 1.33 6.94 -4.36
N ILE A 89 0.35 7.25 -3.50
CA ILE A 89 -0.81 8.10 -3.82
C ILE A 89 -0.37 9.54 -4.14
N ILE A 90 0.52 10.10 -3.33
CA ILE A 90 1.05 11.46 -3.56
C ILE A 90 1.78 11.52 -4.91
N MET A 91 2.65 10.54 -5.18
CA MET A 91 3.41 10.47 -6.41
C MET A 91 2.52 10.26 -7.64
N TYR A 92 1.41 9.54 -7.46
CA TYR A 92 0.41 9.35 -8.51
C TYR A 92 -0.24 10.68 -8.90
N ALA A 93 -0.65 11.47 -7.91
CA ALA A 93 -1.26 12.78 -8.10
C ALA A 93 -0.25 13.81 -8.65
N ALA A 94 1.02 13.75 -8.20
CA ALA A 94 2.09 14.57 -8.73
C ALA A 94 2.36 14.29 -10.22
N GLY A 95 2.21 13.03 -10.64
CA GLY A 95 2.40 12.61 -12.04
C GLY A 95 1.37 13.16 -13.03
N TRP A 96 0.27 13.75 -12.55
CA TRP A 96 -0.78 14.30 -13.42
C TRP A 96 -0.35 15.54 -14.22
N GLY A 97 0.64 16.29 -13.74
CA GLY A 97 1.20 17.44 -14.45
C GLY A 97 2.22 17.08 -15.55
N THR A 98 2.43 15.80 -15.83
CA THR A 98 3.44 15.38 -16.81
C THR A 98 2.96 15.64 -18.24
N PRO A 99 3.85 15.99 -19.20
CA PRO A 99 3.44 16.33 -20.56
C PRO A 99 2.57 15.26 -21.25
N ARG A 100 2.78 13.99 -20.87
CA ARG A 100 1.99 12.87 -21.35
C ARG A 100 0.52 12.98 -20.91
N VAL A 101 0.29 13.29 -19.64
CA VAL A 101 -1.06 13.41 -19.05
C VAL A 101 -1.73 14.68 -19.54
N VAL A 102 -1.00 15.79 -19.65
CA VAL A 102 -1.51 17.04 -20.24
C VAL A 102 -2.05 16.82 -21.66
N ARG A 103 -1.34 16.04 -22.49
CA ARG A 103 -1.84 15.66 -23.83
C ARG A 103 -3.08 14.75 -23.82
N LEU A 104 -3.32 14.02 -22.73
CA LEU A 104 -4.45 13.09 -22.58
C LEU A 104 -5.68 13.74 -21.94
N CYS A 105 -5.46 14.65 -21.00
CA CYS A 105 -6.45 15.17 -20.08
C CYS A 105 -6.69 16.67 -20.22
N GLY A 106 -6.03 17.34 -21.17
CA GLY A 106 -6.20 18.77 -21.41
C GLY A 106 -5.01 19.60 -20.94
N VAL A 107 -4.86 20.79 -21.52
CA VAL A 107 -3.73 21.71 -21.28
C VAL A 107 -3.72 22.26 -19.85
N GLU A 108 -4.88 22.30 -19.20
CA GLU A 108 -5.07 22.76 -17.82
C GLU A 108 -4.70 21.69 -16.77
N ALA A 109 -4.23 20.50 -17.19
CA ALA A 109 -3.82 19.47 -16.24
C ALA A 109 -2.50 19.85 -15.55
N HIS A 110 -2.52 19.83 -14.22
CA HIS A 110 -1.39 20.20 -13.37
C HIS A 110 -1.12 19.12 -12.30
N PRO A 111 0.03 19.15 -11.60
CA PRO A 111 0.23 18.27 -10.47
C PRO A 111 -0.91 18.43 -9.46
N PHE A 112 -1.51 17.33 -9.00
CA PHE A 112 -2.68 17.30 -8.12
C PHE A 112 -3.99 17.86 -8.70
N TYR A 113 -4.03 18.23 -9.98
CA TYR A 113 -5.25 18.70 -10.66
C TYR A 113 -5.46 18.01 -12.02
N LEU A 114 -6.53 17.21 -12.11
CA LEU A 114 -6.99 16.62 -13.36
C LEU A 114 -8.00 17.57 -14.02
N ALA A 115 -7.75 17.95 -15.27
CA ALA A 115 -8.68 18.78 -16.05
C ALA A 115 -9.84 17.95 -16.63
N ASP A 116 -9.81 17.59 -17.91
CA ASP A 116 -10.92 16.89 -18.59
C ASP A 116 -11.03 15.39 -18.25
N CYS A 117 -10.08 14.86 -17.48
CA CYS A 117 -10.06 13.47 -17.07
C CYS A 117 -10.78 13.25 -15.74
N SER A 118 -11.44 12.10 -15.61
CA SER A 118 -11.99 11.62 -14.34
C SER A 118 -11.10 10.54 -13.70
N ILE A 119 -11.18 10.45 -12.38
CA ILE A 119 -10.52 9.44 -11.55
C ILE A 119 -11.40 8.20 -11.46
N GLY A 120 -10.81 7.03 -11.71
CA GLY A 120 -11.51 5.76 -11.59
C GLY A 120 -11.55 5.22 -10.16
N TRP A 121 -12.37 4.18 -9.94
CA TRP A 121 -12.58 3.57 -8.63
C TRP A 121 -11.30 3.04 -7.94
N SER A 122 -10.26 2.73 -8.71
CA SER A 122 -8.99 2.21 -8.19
C SER A 122 -8.32 3.12 -7.17
N VAL A 123 -8.45 4.44 -7.30
CA VAL A 123 -7.86 5.39 -6.34
C VAL A 123 -8.57 5.32 -5.00
N TYR A 124 -9.91 5.23 -5.00
CA TYR A 124 -10.68 5.06 -3.77
C TYR A 124 -10.36 3.72 -3.10
N CYS A 125 -10.16 2.65 -3.86
CA CYS A 125 -9.69 1.37 -3.31
C CYS A 125 -8.30 1.49 -2.68
N ALA A 126 -7.36 2.21 -3.32
CA ALA A 126 -6.03 2.44 -2.76
C ALA A 126 -6.07 3.27 -1.47
N MET A 127 -6.91 4.32 -1.42
CA MET A 127 -7.14 5.11 -0.20
C MET A 127 -7.74 4.25 0.91
N GLY A 128 -8.79 3.48 0.61
CA GLY A 128 -9.41 2.57 1.57
C GLY A 128 -8.44 1.53 2.12
N GLY A 129 -7.63 0.91 1.26
CA GLY A 129 -6.58 -0.03 1.66
C GLY A 129 -5.50 0.61 2.53
N THR A 130 -5.12 1.85 2.24
CA THR A 130 -4.16 2.61 3.06
C THR A 130 -4.70 2.89 4.46
N ILE A 131 -5.96 3.37 4.57
CA ILE A 131 -6.61 3.61 5.85
C ILE A 131 -6.71 2.32 6.66
N LEU A 132 -7.15 1.24 6.01
CA LEU A 132 -7.27 -0.07 6.66
C LEU A 132 -5.91 -0.55 7.20
N THR A 133 -4.83 -0.34 6.44
CA THR A 133 -3.46 -0.68 6.86
C THR A 133 -3.00 0.11 8.10
N LEU A 134 -3.38 1.38 8.21
CA LEU A 134 -3.07 2.19 9.40
C LEU A 134 -3.90 1.76 10.61
N VAL A 135 -5.16 1.39 10.40
CA VAL A 135 -6.01 0.83 11.45
C VAL A 135 -5.42 -0.49 11.96
N THR A 136 -5.01 -1.40 11.07
CA THR A 136 -4.38 -2.68 11.49
C THR A 136 -3.06 -2.46 12.21
N ALA A 137 -2.26 -1.47 11.80
CA ALA A 137 -1.04 -1.08 12.53
C ALA A 137 -1.36 -0.59 13.95
N SER A 138 -2.39 0.25 14.11
CA SER A 138 -2.84 0.77 15.40
C SER A 138 -3.32 -0.35 16.33
N LEU A 139 -4.11 -1.28 15.78
CA LEU A 139 -4.57 -2.47 16.50
C LEU A 139 -3.41 -3.38 16.91
N SER A 140 -2.40 -3.53 16.06
CA SER A 140 -1.21 -4.33 16.36
C SER A 140 -0.43 -3.75 17.56
N VAL A 141 -0.29 -2.41 17.62
CA VAL A 141 0.32 -1.72 18.78
C VAL A 141 -0.53 -1.87 20.04
N ALA A 142 -1.86 -1.81 19.93
CA ALA A 142 -2.74 -2.04 21.07
C ALA A 142 -2.64 -3.48 21.59
N ALA A 143 -2.59 -4.47 20.69
CA ALA A 143 -2.42 -5.88 21.03
C ALA A 143 -1.07 -6.15 21.71
N GLU A 144 -0.01 -5.47 21.25
CA GLU A 144 1.30 -5.50 21.90
C GLU A 144 1.21 -4.98 23.33
N LYS A 145 0.65 -3.77 23.54
CA LYS A 145 0.54 -3.18 24.89
C LYS A 145 -0.27 -4.06 25.85
N ALA A 146 -1.30 -4.73 25.37
CA ALA A 146 -2.08 -5.68 26.15
C ALA A 146 -1.24 -6.92 26.55
N THR A 147 -0.42 -7.41 25.62
CA THR A 147 0.42 -8.61 25.82
C THR A 147 1.68 -8.32 26.65
N SER A 148 2.25 -7.13 26.53
CA SER A 148 3.49 -6.72 27.21
C SER A 148 3.27 -6.15 28.62
N SER A 149 2.03 -6.09 29.10
CA SER A 149 1.71 -5.56 30.43
C SER A 149 2.31 -6.45 31.53
N ASP A 150 2.90 -5.84 32.57
CA ASP A 150 3.59 -6.51 33.71
C ASP A 150 2.80 -7.63 34.39
N LYS A 151 1.48 -7.63 34.22
CA LYS A 151 0.59 -8.69 34.70
C LYS A 151 0.80 -10.01 33.95
N VAL A 152 1.10 -9.96 32.64
CA VAL A 152 1.32 -11.14 31.76
C VAL A 152 2.74 -11.68 31.89
N GLY A 153 3.74 -10.81 32.09
CA GLY A 153 5.14 -11.23 32.34
C GLY A 153 5.28 -12.18 33.54
N ARG A 154 4.49 -11.96 34.59
CA ARG A 154 4.42 -12.84 35.77
C ARG A 154 3.76 -14.20 35.53
N HIS A 155 2.92 -14.35 34.50
CA HIS A 155 2.35 -15.64 34.10
C HIS A 155 3.33 -16.44 33.23
N VAL A 156 4.14 -15.76 32.40
CA VAL A 156 5.19 -16.40 31.58
C VAL A 156 6.35 -16.93 32.43
N GLU A 157 6.77 -16.21 33.47
CA GLU A 157 7.78 -16.71 34.44
C GLU A 157 7.32 -17.92 35.26
N LYS A 158 6.00 -18.16 35.36
CA LYS A 158 5.43 -19.33 36.07
C LYS A 158 5.40 -20.62 35.26
N GLY A 159 5.90 -20.63 34.02
CA GLY A 159 6.02 -21.84 33.20
C GLY A 159 4.75 -22.27 32.46
N GLU A 160 3.68 -21.49 32.49
CA GLU A 160 2.48 -21.70 31.67
C GLU A 160 2.73 -21.16 30.25
N THR A 161 3.55 -21.88 29.49
CA THR A 161 3.75 -21.59 28.07
C THR A 161 2.58 -22.18 27.28
N LEU A 162 2.00 -21.34 26.40
CA LEU A 162 0.84 -21.57 25.53
C LEU A 162 -0.53 -21.33 26.17
N VAL A 163 -0.92 -20.05 26.21
CA VAL A 163 -2.34 -19.69 26.13
C VAL A 163 -2.62 -19.40 24.65
N CYS A 164 -3.17 -20.39 23.94
CA CYS A 164 -3.91 -20.16 22.70
C CYS A 164 -5.13 -19.30 23.05
N LEU A 165 -5.05 -18.00 22.76
CA LEU A 165 -6.24 -17.14 22.76
C LEU A 165 -7.01 -17.44 21.47
N LEU A 166 -8.02 -18.32 21.58
CA LEU A 166 -9.14 -18.38 20.65
C LEU A 166 -10.30 -17.59 21.24
#